data_AF-A0A950NMM5-F1
#
_entry.id   AF-A0A950NMM5-F1
#
_cell.length_a   1.000
_cell.length_b   1.000
_cell.length_c   1.000
_cell.angle_alpha   90.00
_cell.angle_beta   90.00
_cell.angle_gamma   90.00
#
_symmetry.space_group_name_H-M   'P 1'
#
loop_
_entity.id
_entity.type
_entity.pdbx_description
1 polymer ?
#
loop_
_entity_poly.entity_id
_entity_poly.type
_entity_poly.pdbx_seq_one_letter_code
_entity_poly.pdbx_strand_id
1 'polypeptide(L)' 'MSEWFVVEQLPRQFRARPASAGEVIRTPAGSALAEAGQYVIESDRGDQWVVDLATLEKYFRVAEGVAR' A
#
# COMPACT_ATOMS: atom_id res chain seq x y z
N MET A 1 -15.67 -2.88 -3.42
CA MET A 1 -14.82 -1.72 -3.73
C MET A 1 -13.70 -1.72 -2.71
N SER A 2 -12.44 -1.72 -3.12
CA SER A 2 -11.32 -1.69 -2.17
C SER A 2 -11.17 -0.28 -1.61
N GLU A 3 -11.22 -0.15 -0.29
CA GLU A 3 -11.04 1.11 0.41
C GLU A 3 -9.53 1.44 0.51
N TRP A 4 -9.16 2.68 0.17
CA TRP A 4 -7.79 3.16 0.27
C TRP A 4 -7.67 4.07 1.49
N PHE A 5 -6.58 3.91 2.22
CA PHE A 5 -6.15 4.80 3.29
C PHE A 5 -5.08 5.75 2.75
N VAL A 6 -5.15 7.02 3.11
CA VAL A 6 -4.01 7.93 2.93
C VAL A 6 -3.01 7.62 4.04
N VAL A 7 -1.78 7.33 3.63
CA VAL A 7 -0.67 7.07 4.56
C VAL A 7 0.47 8.03 4.26
N GLU A 8 1.06 8.60 5.30
CA GLU A 8 2.08 9.64 5.18
C GLU A 8 3.41 9.16 5.75
N GLN A 9 4.47 9.34 4.96
CA GLN A 9 5.85 9.23 5.40
C GLN A 9 6.57 10.50 4.95
N LEU A 10 6.84 11.41 5.89
CA LEU A 10 7.36 12.75 5.61
C LEU A 10 8.56 12.73 4.64
N PRO A 11 8.57 13.54 3.56
CA PRO A 11 7.57 14.53 3.13
C PRO A 11 6.58 14.01 2.04
N ARG A 12 6.39 12.69 1.90
CA ARG A 12 5.62 12.08 0.82
C ARG A 12 4.28 11.51 1.30
N GLN A 13 3.27 11.65 0.45
CA GLN A 13 1.96 11.04 0.61
C GLN A 13 1.86 9.79 -0.26
N PHE A 14 1.26 8.76 0.31
CA PHE A 14 1.00 7.49 -0.34
C PHE A 14 -0.44 7.07 -0.08
N ARG A 15 -0.91 6.09 -0.85
CA ARG A 15 -2.16 5.40 -0.57
C ARG A 15 -1.85 3.97 -0.22
N ALA A 16 -2.49 3.43 0.81
CA ALA A 16 -2.39 2.03 1.17
C ALA A 16 -3.77 1.39 1.18
N ARG A 17 -3.88 0.13 0.76
CA ARG A 17 -5.10 -0.66 0.96
C ARG A 17 -4.76 -2.09 1.30
N PRO A 18 -5.69 -2.86 1.90
CA PRO A 18 -5.53 -4.29 2.00
C PRO A 18 -5.33 -4.90 0.60
N ALA A 19 -4.32 -5.76 0.48
CA ALA A 19 -4.11 -6.53 -0.73
C ALA A 19 -5.14 -7.65 -0.82
N SER A 20 -5.55 -8.00 -2.03
CA SER A 20 -6.27 -9.26 -2.22
C SER A 20 -5.26 -10.41 -2.19
N ALA A 21 -5.56 -11.50 -1.50
CA ALA A 21 -4.66 -12.65 -1.49
C ALA A 21 -4.48 -13.21 -2.92
N GLY A 22 -3.23 -13.42 -3.34
CA GLY A 22 -2.85 -13.82 -4.69
C GLY A 22 -2.86 -12.67 -5.72
N GLU A 23 -3.02 -11.41 -5.28
CA GLU A 23 -2.97 -10.25 -6.17
C GLU A 23 -1.55 -10.03 -6.71
N VAL A 24 -1.41 -9.86 -8.02
CA VAL A 24 -0.14 -9.56 -8.66
C VAL A 24 0.02 -8.05 -8.81
N ILE A 25 1.03 -7.48 -8.17
CA ILE A 25 1.35 -6.05 -8.17
C ILE A 25 2.64 -5.80 -8.94
N ARG A 26 2.63 -4.79 -9.81
CA ARG A 26 3.84 -4.34 -10.50
C ARG A 26 4.62 -3.38 -9.61
N THR A 27 5.85 -3.75 -9.30
CA THR A 27 6.78 -2.96 -8.48
C THR A 27 8.03 -2.62 -9.30
N PRO A 28 8.85 -1.65 -8.87
CA PRO A 28 10.12 -1.34 -9.56
C PRO A 28 11.08 -2.54 -9.65
N ALA A 29 11.01 -3.48 -8.73
CA ALA A 29 11.84 -4.69 -8.72
C ALA A 29 11.26 -5.85 -9.55
N GLY A 30 10.11 -5.63 -10.21
CA GLY A 30 9.36 -6.66 -10.94
C GLY A 30 7.97 -6.88 -10.36
N SER A 31 7.34 -8.00 -10.70
CA SER A 31 6.01 -8.35 -10.16
C SER A 31 6.14 -9.05 -8.82
N ALA A 32 5.29 -8.69 -7.87
CA ALA A 32 5.16 -9.34 -6.57
C ALA A 32 3.76 -9.94 -6.41
N LEU A 33 3.66 -11.07 -5.72
CA LEU A 33 2.39 -11.71 -5.37
C LEU A 33 2.06 -11.36 -3.92
N ALA A 34 0.88 -10.80 -3.68
CA ALA A 34 0.43 -10.45 -2.34
C ALA A 34 -0.14 -11.66 -1.59
N GLU A 35 0.22 -11.78 -0.34
CA GLU A 35 -0.28 -12.77 0.61
C GLU A 35 -1.38 -12.18 1.49
N ALA A 36 -2.09 -13.05 2.20
CA ALA A 36 -3.12 -12.64 3.15
C ALA A 36 -2.51 -11.78 4.28
N GLY A 37 -3.15 -10.64 4.58
CA GLY A 37 -2.68 -9.71 5.62
C GLY A 37 -1.67 -8.67 5.15
N GLN A 38 -1.29 -8.68 3.86
CA GLN A 38 -0.43 -7.65 3.28
C GLN A 38 -1.24 -6.44 2.77
N TYR A 39 -0.52 -5.35 2.55
CA TYR A 39 -1.03 -4.08 2.05
C TYR A 39 -0.34 -3.70 0.74
N VAL A 40 -1.12 -3.17 -0.20
CA VAL A 40 -0.60 -2.53 -1.40
C VAL A 40 -0.42 -1.05 -1.10
N ILE A 41 0.80 -0.55 -1.22
CA ILE A 41 1.12 0.88 -1.16
C ILE A 41 1.31 1.39 -2.59
N GLU A 42 0.65 2.50 -2.92
CA GLU A 42 0.82 3.26 -4.16
C GLU A 42 1.42 4.64 -3.85
N SER A 43 2.51 5.00 -4.52
CA SER A 43 3.08 6.34 -4.47
C SER A 43 2.30 7.34 -5.32
N ASP A 44 2.57 8.63 -5.09
CA ASP A 44 2.15 9.74 -5.95
C ASP A 44 2.56 9.59 -7.43
N ARG A 45 3.61 8.79 -7.72
CA ARG A 45 4.08 8.48 -9.07
C ARG A 45 3.43 7.25 -9.71
N GLY A 46 2.58 6.54 -8.96
CA GLY A 46 1.90 5.32 -9.42
C GLY A 46 2.72 4.04 -9.28
N ASP A 47 3.95 4.11 -8.73
CA ASP A 47 4.69 2.91 -8.33
C ASP A 47 3.93 2.22 -7.19
N GLN A 48 3.80 0.90 -7.27
CA GLN A 48 3.12 0.09 -6.26
C GLN A 48 4.10 -0.89 -5.59
N TRP A 49 3.87 -1.19 -4.32
CA TRP A 49 4.61 -2.19 -3.54
C TRP A 49 3.67 -2.98 -2.65
N VAL A 50 4.07 -4.19 -2.31
CA VAL A 50 3.40 -5.00 -1.29
C VAL A 50 4.24 -4.96 -0.03
N VAL A 51 3.61 -4.64 1.10
CA VAL A 51 4.25 -4.62 2.42
C VAL A 51 3.41 -5.37 3.43
N ASP A 52 4.04 -5.90 4.48
CA ASP A 52 3.31 -6.42 5.63
C ASP A 52 2.75 -5.28 6.51
N LEU A 53 1.79 -5.63 7.37
CA LEU A 53 1.16 -4.67 8.29
C LEU A 53 2.18 -4.02 9.23
N ALA A 54 3.15 -4.80 9.74
CA ALA A 54 4.16 -4.29 10.67
C ALA A 54 5.04 -3.21 10.02
N THR A 55 5.38 -3.36 8.75
CA THR A 55 6.13 -2.39 7.95
C THR A 55 5.31 -1.14 7.71
N LEU A 56 4.02 -1.29 7.38
CA LEU A 56 3.11 -0.16 7.20
C LEU A 56 3.04 0.70 8.47
N GLU A 57 2.75 0.08 9.62
CA GLU A 57 2.62 0.76 10.92
C GLU A 57 3.95 1.36 11.42
N LYS A 58 5.08 0.74 11.07
CA LYS A 58 6.40 1.22 11.47
C LYS A 58 6.81 2.50 10.73
N TYR A 59 6.51 2.61 9.44
CA TYR A 59 7.06 3.66 8.59
C TYR A 59 6.07 4.75 8.19
N PHE A 60 4.77 4.49 8.32
CA PHE A 60 3.73 5.41 7.85
C PHE A 60 2.75 5.76 8.97
N ARG A 61 2.22 6.98 8.90
CA ARG A 61 1.06 7.39 9.68
C ARG A 61 -0.18 7.31 8.81
N VAL A 62 -1.25 6.68 9.30
CA VAL A 62 -2.54 6.64 8.60
C VAL A 62 -3.27 7.96 8.87
N ALA A 63 -3.50 8.74 7.82
CA ALA A 63 -4.05 10.09 7.93
C ALA A 63 -5.58 10.14 7.80
N GLU A 64 -6.21 9.26 7.00
CA GLU A 64 -7.67 9.05 6.93
C GLU A 64 -8.04 8.02 5.84
N GLY A 65 -9.21 7.38 5.94
CA GLY A 65 -9.76 6.51 4.90
C GLY A 65 -10.42 7.33 3.78
N VAL A 66 -10.10 7.05 2.52
CA VAL A 66 -10.66 7.72 1.34
C VAL A 66 -11.41 6.68 0.50
N ALA A 67 -12.71 6.86 0.37
CA ALA A 67 -13.52 6.09 -0.57
C ALA A 67 -13.13 6.47 -2.01
N ARG A 68 -12.85 5.46 -2.83
CA ARG A 68 -12.37 5.61 -4.21
C ARG A 68 -13.49 5.96 -5.18
#